data_AF-A0A5Q8C9I6-F1
#
_entry.id   AF-A0A5Q8C9I6-F1
#
_cell.length_a   1.000
_cell.length_b   1.000
_cell.length_c   1.000
_cell.angle_alpha   90.00
_cell.angle_beta   90.00
_cell.angle_gamma   90.00
#
_symmetry.space_group_name_H-M   'P 1'
#
loop_
_entity.id
_entity.type
_entity.pdbx_description
1 polymer ?
#
loop_
_entity_poly.entity_id
_entity_poly.type
_entity_poly.pdbx_seq_one_letter_code
_entity_poly.pdbx_strand_id
1 'polypeptide(L)' 'LMADYVRLAVDAGAKIVGGCCGTSFAHLAAMRKALDAHTKSARPTVESIVERIGPMRNKIASAAEAGEGRRERRRSRA' A
#
# COMPACT_ATOMS: atom_id res chain seq x y z
N LEU A 1 11.60 -6.89 4.08
CA LEU A 1 11.02 -5.57 3.72
C LEU A 1 9.85 -5.67 2.73
N MET A 2 10.05 -5.98 1.43
CA MET A 2 8.94 -5.95 0.45
C MET A 2 7.82 -6.95 0.76
N ALA A 3 8.15 -8.12 1.31
CA ALA A 3 7.15 -9.09 1.77
C ALA A 3 6.29 -8.54 2.93
N ASP A 4 6.89 -7.81 3.88
CA ASP A 4 6.15 -7.19 5.00
C ASP A 4 5.26 -6.06 4.53
N TYR A 5 5.77 -5.24 3.60
CA TYR A 5 4.99 -4.20 2.93
C TYR A 5 3.71 -4.78 2.30
N VAL A 6 3.81 -5.89 1.57
CA VAL A 6 2.64 -6.55 0.95
C VAL A 6 1.61 -6.96 1.99
N ARG A 7 2.04 -7.68 3.04
CA ARG A 7 1.11 -8.20 4.06
C ARG A 7 0.35 -7.06 4.73
N LEU A 8 1.09 -6.03 5.15
CA LEU A 8 0.52 -4.83 5.76
C LEU A 8 -0.44 -4.10 4.81
N ALA A 9 -0.08 -3.95 3.53
CA ALA A 9 -0.94 -3.31 2.55
C ALA A 9 -2.25 -4.07 2.34
N VAL A 10 -2.20 -5.41 2.23
CA VAL A 10 -3.38 -6.25 2.06
C VAL A 10 -4.26 -6.23 3.30
N ASP A 11 -3.67 -6.35 4.49
CA ASP A 11 -4.42 -6.29 5.76
C ASP A 11 -5.05 -4.90 6.00
N ALA A 12 -4.44 -3.84 5.46
CA ALA A 12 -5.01 -2.50 5.42
C ALA A 12 -6.17 -2.34 4.40
N GLY A 13 -6.40 -3.34 3.54
CA GLY A 13 -7.49 -3.38 2.57
C GLY A 13 -7.10 -3.01 1.13
N ALA A 14 -5.80 -2.98 0.80
CA ALA A 14 -5.36 -2.76 -0.58
C ALA A 14 -5.81 -3.90 -1.50
N LYS A 15 -6.40 -3.54 -2.64
CA LYS A 15 -6.81 -4.51 -3.69
C LYS A 15 -5.74 -4.67 -4.78
N ILE A 16 -4.85 -3.69 -4.91
CA ILE A 16 -3.78 -3.65 -5.89
C ILE A 16 -2.52 -3.21 -5.14
N VAL A 17 -1.45 -4.00 -5.26
CA VAL A 17 -0.16 -3.76 -4.61
C VAL A 17 0.93 -3.80 -5.68
N GLY A 18 1.86 -2.86 -5.61
CA GLY A 18 2.96 -2.74 -6.56
C GLY A 18 4.03 -1.81 -6.02
N GLY A 19 4.79 -1.19 -6.92
CA GLY A 19 5.82 -0.23 -6.55
C GLY A 19 6.04 0.83 -7.62
N CYS A 20 6.83 1.85 -7.27
CA CYS A 20 7.17 2.98 -8.13
C CYS A 20 8.68 2.92 -8.46
N CYS A 21 9.34 4.07 -8.61
CA CYS A 21 10.77 4.21 -8.81
C CYS A 21 11.58 3.39 -7.78
N GLY A 22 12.52 2.57 -8.26
CA GLY A 22 13.36 1.71 -7.42
C GLY A 22 12.80 0.30 -7.16
N THR A 23 11.63 -0.03 -7.69
CA THR A 23 11.10 -1.40 -7.61
C THR A 23 11.76 -2.26 -8.69
N SER A 24 12.51 -3.29 -8.28
CA SER A 24 13.17 -4.25 -9.17
C SER A 24 12.31 -5.50 -9.38
N PHE A 25 12.71 -6.35 -10.34
CA PHE A 25 12.06 -7.65 -10.54
C PHE A 25 12.14 -8.55 -9.30
N ALA A 26 13.26 -8.51 -8.56
CA ALA A 26 13.40 -9.24 -7.30
C ALA A 26 12.39 -8.75 -6.24
N HIS A 27 12.10 -7.45 -6.20
CA HIS A 27 11.06 -6.92 -5.32
C HIS A 27 9.69 -7.46 -5.72
N LEU A 28 9.32 -7.43 -6.99
CA LEU A 28 8.04 -7.95 -7.47
C LEU A 28 7.89 -9.46 -7.20
N ALA A 29 8.93 -10.25 -7.41
CA ALA A 29 8.93 -11.67 -7.10
C ALA A 29 8.70 -11.93 -5.59
N ALA A 30 9.37 -11.17 -4.72
CA ALA A 30 9.16 -11.26 -3.28
C ALA A 30 7.74 -10.82 -2.86
N MET A 31 7.22 -9.75 -3.48
CA MET A 31 5.84 -9.29 -3.27
C MET A 31 4.83 -10.36 -3.67
N ARG A 32 5.02 -10.99 -4.84
CA ARG A 32 4.14 -12.05 -5.33
C ARG A 32 4.14 -13.26 -4.40
N LYS A 33 5.32 -13.75 -4.01
CA LYS A 33 5.45 -14.86 -3.05
C LYS A 33 4.76 -14.55 -1.71
N ALA A 34 4.87 -13.31 -1.24
CA ALA A 34 4.21 -12.88 -0.02
C ALA A 34 2.68 -12.85 -0.16
N LEU A 35 2.15 -12.38 -1.29
CA LEU A 35 0.70 -12.42 -1.59
C LEU A 35 0.16 -13.84 -1.61
N ASP A 36 0.84 -14.75 -2.32
CA ASP A 36 0.38 -16.14 -2.48
C ASP A 36 0.35 -16.90 -1.15
N ALA A 37 1.26 -16.57 -0.24
CA ALA A 37 1.34 -17.18 1.09
C ALA A 37 0.60 -16.36 2.18
N HIS A 38 -0.10 -15.29 1.83
CA HIS A 38 -0.71 -14.40 2.82
C HIS A 38 -1.99 -14.98 3.41
N THR A 39 -2.04 -15.05 4.74
CA THR A 39 -3.26 -15.30 5.50
C THR A 39 -3.74 -13.99 6.09
N LYS A 40 -5.00 -13.65 5.85
CA LYS A 40 -5.60 -12.38 6.30
C LYS A 40 -5.41 -12.18 7.81
N SER A 41 -4.88 -11.02 8.19
CA SER A 41 -4.71 -10.61 9.57
C SER A 41 -5.61 -9.41 9.92
N ALA A 42 -5.51 -8.96 11.17
CA ALA A 42 -6.13 -7.72 11.62
C ALA A 42 -5.53 -6.51 10.89
N ARG A 43 -6.33 -5.46 10.75
CA ARG A 43 -5.91 -4.22 10.12
C ARG A 43 -4.76 -3.58 10.92
N PRO A 44 -3.61 -3.27 10.30
CA PRO A 44 -2.47 -2.68 11.01
C PRO A 44 -2.72 -1.21 11.38
N THR A 45 -2.08 -0.77 12.48
CA THR A 45 -2.04 0.65 12.88
C THR A 45 -0.87 1.35 12.19
N VAL A 46 -0.86 2.69 12.19
CA VAL A 46 0.22 3.49 11.58
C VAL A 46 1.56 3.21 12.26
N GLU A 47 1.54 3.08 13.58
CA GLU A 47 2.72 2.80 14.41
C GLU A 47 3.33 1.45 14.00
N SER A 48 2.51 0.40 13.88
CA SER A 48 2.95 -0.93 13.46
C SER A 48 3.53 -0.97 12.05
N ILE A 49 3.05 -0.10 11.16
CA ILE A 49 3.57 0.05 9.80
C ILE A 49 4.96 0.68 9.87
N VAL A 50 5.09 1.80 10.59
CA VAL A 50 6.37 2.52 10.73
C VAL A 50 7.45 1.65 11.37
N GLU A 51 7.10 0.87 12.39
CA GLU A 51 8.02 -0.06 13.04
C GLU A 51 8.57 -1.13 12.08
N ARG A 52 7.70 -1.67 11.21
CA ARG A 52 8.06 -2.81 10.35
C ARG A 52 8.71 -2.43 9.04
N ILE A 53 8.32 -1.30 8.44
CA ILE A 53 8.79 -0.90 7.10
C ILE A 53 9.48 0.46 7.06
N GLY A 54 9.56 1.15 8.19
CA GLY A 54 10.19 2.46 8.32
C GLY A 54 9.23 3.63 8.10
N PRO A 55 9.72 4.88 8.26
CA PRO A 55 8.90 6.08 8.20
C PRO A 55 8.26 6.27 6.82
N MET A 56 7.00 6.71 6.81
CA MET A 56 6.23 6.97 5.59
C MET A 56 6.79 8.20 4.87
N ARG A 57 7.14 8.05 3.59
CA ARG A 57 7.60 9.18 2.74
C ARG A 57 6.46 10.02 2.15
N ASN A 58 5.24 9.47 2.10
CA ASN A 58 4.06 10.16 1.58
C ASN A 58 3.20 10.73 2.70
N LYS A 59 2.39 11.75 2.40
CA LYS A 59 1.38 12.28 3.32
C LYS A 59 0.48 11.15 3.80
N ILE A 60 0.30 11.06 5.12
CA ILE A 60 -0.66 10.13 5.73
C ILE A 60 -2.06 10.62 5.37
N ALA A 61 -2.94 9.72 4.96
CA ALA A 61 -4.27 10.08 4.47
C ALA A 61 -5.12 10.84 5.52
N SER A 62 -4.87 10.66 6.82
CA SER A 62 -5.51 11.43 7.89
C SER A 62 -4.99 12.86 8.06
N ALA A 63 -3.88 13.21 7.42
CA ALA A 63 -3.37 14.58 7.34
C ALA A 63 -3.94 15.34 6.12
N ALA A 64 -4.76 14.69 5.31
CA ALA A 64 -5.73 15.43 4.51
C ALA A 64 -6.86 15.82 5.47
N GLU A 65 -6.88 17.10 5.85
CA GLU A 65 -8.11 17.80 6.21
C GLU A 65 -9.28 17.22 5.39
N ALA A 66 -10.46 17.12 6.00
CA ALA A 66 -11.70 16.76 5.32
C ALA A 66 -12.08 17.83 4.27
N GLY A 67 -11.26 17.95 3.24
CA GLY A 67 -11.34 18.90 2.15
C GLY A 67 -11.74 18.15 0.89
N GLU A 68 -13.03 18.21 0.63
CA GLU A 68 -13.63 18.37 -0.69
C GLU A 68 -12.74 18.08 -1.91
N GLY A 69 -13.09 17.03 -2.65
CA GLY A 69 -12.48 16.78 -3.94
C GLY A 69 -12.48 15.32 -4.36
N ARG A 70 -13.66 14.70 -4.41
CA ARG A 70 -13.86 13.55 -5.32
C ARG A 70 -13.51 14.05 -6.72
N ARG A 71 -12.25 13.89 -7.15
CA ARG A 71 -11.83 14.24 -8.50
C ARG A 71 -12.80 13.59 -9.47
N GLU A 72 -13.52 14.42 -10.21
CA GLU A 72 -14.48 13.95 -11.18
C GLU A 72 -13.75 13.05 -12.18
N ARG A 73 -14.19 11.80 -12.27
CA ARG A 73 -13.61 10.83 -13.20
C ARG A 73 -13.99 11.33 -14.59
N ARG A 74 -13.06 12.00 -15.26
CA ARG A 74 -13.18 12.40 -16.67
C ARG A 74 -13.39 11.12 -17.50
N ARG A 75 -14.65 10.73 -17.71
CA ARG A 75 -15.02 9.75 -18.73
C ARG A 75 -14.83 10.43 -20.08
N SER A 76 -13.59 10.51 -20.56
CA SER A 76 -13.33 10.74 -21.98
C SER A 76 -13.28 9.38 -22.66
N ARG A 77 -14.44 8.93 -23.13
CA ARG A 77 -14.55 7.95 -24.21
C ARG A 77 -15.64 8.44 -25.15
N ALA A 78 -15.21 9.08 -26.23
CA ALA A 78 -15.83 8.91 -27.53
C ALA A 78 -15.22 7.64 -28.14
#